data_AF-A0AAD9GS71-F1
#
_entry.id   AF-A0AAD9GS71-F1
#
_cell.length_a   1.000
_cell.length_b   1.000
_cell.length_c   1.000
_cell.angle_alpha   90.00
_cell.angle_beta   90.00
_cell.angle_gamma   90.00
#
_symmetry.space_group_name_H-M   'P 1'
#
loop_
_entity.id
_entity.type
_entity.pdbx_description
1 polymer ?
#
loop_
_entity_poly.entity_id
_entity_poly.type
_entity_poly.pdbx_seq_one_letter_code
_entity_poly.pdbx_strand_id
1 'polypeptide(L)'
;MRTLLLLLLLSVPQWIVEEIESINRLETSDAVVVLRPLVGEEWSLYSTEKRLPQALEIIQSGAASIAVNFKRIDLFSGDKLVVRDPNGSRSVTVTPANASDSEISNTSPHSLLLRTHPLLIKGGGVVVEYFPSIPTLMLPEAPPSQHDQPVVVLDSYAYVTYAAQVDAESTVGTKDEAKEAVCYRKSQPKMYAKARAVARLMIREQTEVSKGSEQVTNWSFCTGWLIGQDNHLITNHHCIKDAVAVEKKKLPEAFCPMS
;
A
#
# COMPACT_ATOMS: atom_id res chain seq x y z
N MET A 1 10.20 -52.87 -46.53
CA MET A 1 8.97 -52.03 -46.57
C MET A 1 8.19 -52.37 -45.30
N ARG A 2 7.85 -51.53 -44.33
CA ARG A 2 7.91 -50.08 -44.06
C ARG A 2 8.03 -49.95 -42.53
N THR A 3 9.13 -49.40 -42.01
CA THR A 3 9.30 -48.02 -41.49
C THR A 3 8.82 -47.81 -40.04
N LEU A 4 9.81 -47.76 -39.14
CA LEU A 4 9.83 -47.19 -37.79
C LEU A 4 9.38 -45.72 -37.79
N LEU A 5 8.58 -45.28 -36.80
CA LEU A 5 8.57 -43.90 -36.29
C LEU A 5 8.00 -43.88 -34.86
N LEU A 6 8.87 -44.16 -33.88
CA LEU A 6 9.35 -43.21 -32.85
C LEU A 6 8.25 -42.50 -32.04
N LEU A 7 8.05 -43.02 -30.81
CA LEU A 7 7.65 -42.24 -29.64
C LEU A 7 8.66 -41.10 -29.43
N LEU A 8 8.19 -39.86 -29.39
CA LEU A 8 8.87 -38.74 -28.75
C LEU A 8 7.84 -38.03 -27.87
N LEU A 9 7.83 -38.45 -26.61
CA LEU A 9 7.45 -37.64 -25.47
C LEU A 9 8.31 -36.37 -25.50
N LEU A 10 7.73 -35.23 -25.85
CA LEU A 10 8.23 -33.96 -25.32
C LEU A 10 7.54 -33.76 -23.98
N SER A 11 8.18 -34.29 -22.94
CA SER A 11 7.97 -33.81 -21.58
C SER A 11 8.36 -32.35 -21.57
N VAL A 12 7.37 -31.45 -21.63
CA VAL A 12 7.60 -30.09 -21.15
C VAL A 12 7.94 -30.26 -19.67
N PRO A 13 9.13 -29.84 -19.22
CA PRO A 13 9.47 -29.91 -17.82
C PRO A 13 8.42 -29.14 -17.03
N GLN A 14 7.96 -29.71 -15.91
CA GLN A 14 6.91 -29.11 -15.08
C GLN A 14 7.27 -27.68 -14.60
N TRP A 15 8.57 -27.35 -14.54
CA TRP A 15 9.06 -26.01 -14.22
C TRP A 15 8.81 -24.97 -15.32
N ILE A 16 8.74 -25.36 -16.60
CA ILE A 16 8.40 -24.43 -17.70
C ILE A 16 6.91 -24.07 -17.65
N VAL A 17 6.04 -24.99 -17.17
CA VAL A 17 4.61 -24.72 -17.02
C VAL A 17 4.35 -23.78 -15.84
N GLU A 18 5.05 -23.95 -14.71
CA GLU A 18 4.94 -23.04 -13.55
C GLU A 18 5.45 -21.63 -13.86
N GLU A 19 6.52 -21.49 -14.64
CA GLU A 19 7.09 -20.19 -14.98
C GLU A 19 6.17 -19.39 -15.94
N ILE A 20 5.54 -20.06 -16.92
CA ILE A 20 4.60 -19.43 -17.86
C ILE A 20 3.26 -19.07 -17.19
N GLU A 21 2.75 -19.87 -16.24
CA GLU A 21 1.56 -19.51 -15.45
C GLU A 21 1.81 -18.33 -14.50
N SER A 22 3.04 -18.18 -13.99
CA SER A 22 3.40 -17.03 -13.16
C SER A 22 3.47 -15.73 -13.96
N ILE A 23 3.94 -15.78 -15.22
CA ILE A 23 4.11 -14.61 -16.08
C ILE A 23 2.75 -14.10 -16.61
N ASN A 24 1.80 -14.98 -16.94
CA ASN A 24 0.47 -14.56 -17.41
C ASN A 24 -0.44 -14.00 -16.30
N ARG A 25 -0.13 -14.24 -15.01
CA ARG A 25 -0.95 -13.71 -13.90
C ARG A 25 -0.62 -12.26 -13.52
N LEU A 26 0.55 -11.76 -13.91
CA LEU A 26 0.94 -10.37 -13.66
C LEU A 26 0.19 -9.35 -14.55
N GLU A 27 -0.47 -9.79 -15.64
CA GLU A 27 -1.16 -8.88 -16.58
C GLU A 27 -2.58 -8.43 -16.14
N THR A 28 -3.10 -8.89 -14.99
CA THR A 28 -4.52 -8.65 -14.63
C THR A 28 -4.76 -7.82 -13.36
N SER A 29 -3.70 -7.41 -12.65
CA SER A 29 -3.82 -6.60 -11.45
C SER A 29 -3.65 -5.11 -11.77
N ASP A 30 -4.62 -4.28 -11.39
CA ASP A 30 -4.51 -2.83 -11.54
C ASP A 30 -3.43 -2.23 -10.64
N ALA A 31 -3.25 -2.82 -9.45
CA ALA A 31 -2.19 -2.45 -8.53
C ALA A 31 -1.59 -3.67 -7.84
N VAL A 32 -0.27 -3.60 -7.64
CA VAL A 32 0.47 -4.55 -6.83
C VAL A 32 0.96 -3.81 -5.59
N VAL A 33 0.58 -4.33 -4.43
CA VAL A 33 1.03 -3.83 -3.13
C VAL A 33 2.02 -4.83 -2.58
N VAL A 34 3.22 -4.36 -2.27
CA VAL A 34 4.28 -5.21 -1.77
C VAL A 34 4.71 -4.72 -0.40
N LEU A 35 4.57 -5.58 0.60
CA LEU A 35 5.00 -5.33 1.98
C LEU A 35 6.36 -6.00 2.20
N ARG A 36 7.36 -5.18 2.53
CA ARG A 36 8.73 -5.60 2.84
C ARG A 36 9.01 -5.42 4.33
N PRO A 37 9.26 -6.51 5.07
CA PRO A 37 9.76 -6.41 6.44
C PRO A 37 11.19 -5.86 6.43
N LEU A 38 11.49 -5.03 7.43
CA LEU A 38 12.83 -4.51 7.68
C LEU A 38 13.42 -5.23 8.89
N VAL A 39 14.67 -5.66 8.78
CA VAL A 39 15.36 -6.43 9.83
C VAL A 39 16.74 -5.82 10.05
N GLY A 40 17.16 -5.74 11.31
CA GLY A 40 18.47 -5.20 11.68
C GLY A 40 18.40 -3.81 12.31
N GLU A 41 19.45 -3.47 13.05
CA GLU A 41 19.54 -2.22 13.82
C GLU A 41 19.73 -0.98 12.94
N GLU A 42 20.13 -1.15 11.68
CA GLU A 42 20.26 -0.09 10.67
C GLU A 42 18.96 0.66 10.37
N TRP A 43 17.81 0.06 10.69
CA TRP A 43 16.47 0.65 10.54
C TRP A 43 15.98 1.36 11.81
N SER A 44 16.93 1.79 12.65
CA SER A 44 16.65 2.42 13.94
C SER A 44 17.35 3.77 14.07
N LEU A 45 16.70 4.71 14.77
CA LEU A 45 17.23 6.04 15.07
C LEU A 45 17.34 6.22 16.59
N TYR A 46 18.41 6.87 17.03
CA TYR A 46 18.82 7.02 18.43
C TYR A 46 18.86 8.50 18.84
N SER A 47 18.68 8.77 20.14
CA SER A 47 18.66 10.13 20.71
C SER A 47 20.04 10.78 20.79
N THR A 48 21.11 10.00 20.96
CA THR A 48 22.46 10.49 21.29
C THR A 48 23.50 10.19 20.21
N GLU A 49 24.35 11.21 19.97
CA GLU A 49 25.66 11.26 19.31
C GLU A 49 25.94 10.23 18.18
N LYS A 50 25.88 10.62 16.89
CA LYS A 50 27.14 11.03 16.22
C LYS A 50 27.00 11.84 14.92
N ARG A 51 25.83 12.39 14.59
CA ARG A 51 25.63 13.53 13.64
C ARG A 51 24.14 13.84 13.47
N LEU A 52 23.81 15.12 13.38
CA LEU A 52 22.50 15.67 12.98
C LEU A 52 22.15 15.29 11.53
N PRO A 53 20.84 15.29 11.20
CA PRO A 53 19.84 14.39 11.76
C PRO A 53 20.08 12.95 11.27
N GLN A 54 19.79 11.97 12.12
CA GLN A 54 19.81 10.57 11.69
C GLN A 54 18.62 10.36 10.73
N ALA A 55 18.95 9.99 9.49
CA ALA A 55 18.00 9.84 8.40
C ALA A 55 18.06 8.41 7.87
N LEU A 56 16.89 7.79 7.69
CA LEU A 56 16.75 6.55 6.94
C LEU A 56 16.20 6.89 5.57
N GLU A 57 16.75 6.28 4.53
CA GLU A 57 16.28 6.46 3.17
C GLU A 57 15.85 5.12 2.57
N ILE A 58 14.66 5.11 1.96
CA ILE A 58 14.14 3.97 1.21
C ILE A 58 13.90 4.44 -0.21
N ILE A 59 14.55 3.77 -1.16
CA ILE A 59 14.37 4.00 -2.60
C ILE A 59 13.85 2.71 -3.22
N GLN A 60 12.67 2.79 -3.83
CA GLN A 60 12.06 1.70 -4.59
C GLN A 60 11.78 2.19 -6.02
N SER A 61 12.59 1.74 -6.96
CA SER A 61 12.39 2.06 -8.38
C SER A 61 11.03 1.55 -8.86
N GLY A 62 10.31 2.38 -9.63
CA GLY A 62 8.99 2.06 -10.17
C GLY A 62 7.83 2.15 -9.17
N ALA A 63 8.08 2.44 -7.89
CA ALA A 63 6.99 2.66 -6.93
C ALA A 63 6.28 3.99 -7.19
N ALA A 64 4.94 3.93 -7.25
CA ALA A 64 4.09 5.11 -7.35
C ALA A 64 3.92 5.81 -5.99
N SER A 65 4.04 5.04 -4.90
CA SER A 65 4.05 5.55 -3.53
C SER A 65 4.66 4.52 -2.58
N ILE A 66 5.20 5.02 -1.47
CA ILE A 66 5.76 4.24 -0.37
C ILE A 66 5.09 4.68 0.93
N ALA A 67 4.71 3.71 1.77
CA ALA A 67 4.32 3.95 3.15
C ALA A 67 5.25 3.21 4.10
N VAL A 68 5.60 3.86 5.19
CA VAL A 68 6.48 3.31 6.21
C VAL A 68 5.67 2.94 7.46
N ASN A 69 6.01 1.80 8.05
CA ASN A 69 5.45 1.32 9.31
C ASN A 69 6.52 1.34 10.39
N PHE A 70 6.14 1.78 11.58
CA PHE A 70 7.02 1.87 12.72
C PHE A 70 6.68 0.78 13.75
N LYS A 71 7.71 0.13 14.26
CA LYS A 71 7.63 -0.76 15.43
C LYS A 71 7.60 0.03 16.73
N ARG A 72 8.28 1.18 16.74
CA ARG A 72 8.46 2.05 17.90
C ARG A 72 8.64 3.49 17.47
N ILE A 73 7.98 4.41 18.19
CA ILE A 73 8.17 5.87 18.11
C ILE A 73 8.07 6.43 19.54
N ASP A 74 9.20 6.51 20.23
CA ASP A 74 9.30 6.92 21.64
C ASP A 74 9.91 8.33 21.76
N LEU A 75 9.30 9.31 21.08
CA LEU A 75 9.81 10.68 21.02
C LEU A 75 9.74 11.38 22.38
N PHE A 76 10.81 12.07 22.80
CA PHE A 76 10.76 12.94 23.98
C PHE A 76 10.00 14.23 23.68
N SER A 77 9.62 14.94 24.75
CA SER A 77 8.94 16.23 24.62
C SER A 77 9.75 17.23 23.80
N GLY A 78 9.16 17.73 22.72
CA GLY A 78 9.79 18.68 21.80
C GLY A 78 10.55 18.03 20.65
N ASP A 79 10.76 16.71 20.67
CA ASP A 79 11.31 15.99 19.53
C ASP A 79 10.28 15.91 18.40
N LYS A 80 10.78 15.72 17.18
CA LYS A 80 9.94 15.46 16.02
C LYS A 80 10.59 14.45 15.08
N LEU A 81 9.75 13.68 14.43
CA LEU A 81 10.11 12.79 13.33
C LEU A 81 9.46 13.32 12.06
N VAL A 82 10.22 13.43 10.97
CA VAL A 82 9.73 13.91 9.68
C VAL A 82 9.85 12.79 8.67
N VAL A 83 8.72 12.42 8.06
CA VAL A 83 8.65 11.48 6.94
C VAL A 83 8.35 12.27 5.69
N ARG A 84 9.26 12.28 4.70
CA ARG A 84 9.15 13.15 3.53
C ARG A 84 9.58 12.46 2.23
N ASP A 85 9.20 13.03 1.10
CA ASP A 85 9.84 12.65 -0.16
C ASP A 85 11.29 13.19 -0.24
N PRO A 86 12.16 12.58 -1.08
CA PRO A 86 13.55 13.01 -1.24
C PRO A 86 13.70 14.48 -1.63
N ASN A 87 12.77 15.03 -2.40
CA ASN A 87 12.80 16.44 -2.84
C ASN A 87 12.21 17.39 -1.79
N GLY A 88 11.65 16.87 -0.69
CA GLY A 88 11.04 17.66 0.39
C GLY A 88 9.76 18.40 0.00
N SER A 89 9.14 18.06 -1.13
CA SER A 89 7.91 18.72 -1.62
C SER A 89 6.67 18.37 -0.80
N ARG A 90 6.69 17.24 -0.10
CA ARG A 90 5.67 16.70 0.79
C ARG A 90 6.34 16.09 2.01
N SER A 91 5.80 16.41 3.17
CA SER A 91 6.26 15.84 4.43
C SER A 91 5.10 15.64 5.39
N VAL A 92 5.26 14.67 6.28
CA VAL A 92 4.41 14.39 7.43
C VAL A 92 5.28 14.53 8.66
N THR A 93 4.84 15.33 9.63
CA THR A 93 5.56 15.51 10.90
C THR A 93 4.85 14.74 12.00
N VAL A 94 5.59 13.86 12.67
CA VAL A 94 5.14 13.12 13.84
C VAL A 94 5.76 13.77 15.08
N THR A 95 4.94 14.03 16.08
CA THR A 95 5.32 14.59 17.37
C THR A 95 4.81 13.66 18.47
N PRO A 96 5.28 13.78 19.73
CA PRO A 96 4.79 12.95 20.83
C PRO A 96 3.26 12.94 20.99
N ALA A 97 2.58 14.04 20.63
CA ALA A 97 1.13 14.15 20.72
C ALA A 97 0.37 13.24 19.73
N ASN A 98 0.97 12.97 18.56
CA ASN A 98 0.35 12.19 17.49
C ASN A 98 1.03 10.82 17.34
N ALA A 99 2.21 10.62 17.92
CA ALA A 99 2.97 9.37 17.86
C ALA A 99 2.23 8.18 18.52
N SER A 100 1.39 8.47 19.52
CA SER A 100 0.55 7.49 20.21
C SER A 100 -0.72 7.11 19.45
N ASP A 101 -1.02 7.75 18.30
CA ASP A 101 -2.17 7.37 17.49
C ASP A 101 -1.93 6.02 16.83
N SER A 102 -2.80 5.04 17.12
CA SER A 102 -2.78 3.71 16.48
C SER A 102 -2.86 3.77 14.95
N GLU A 103 -3.23 4.90 14.37
CA GLU A 103 -3.26 5.11 12.93
C GLU A 103 -1.87 4.97 12.27
N ILE A 104 -0.80 5.30 12.99
CA ILE A 104 0.59 5.31 12.49
C ILE A 104 1.15 3.90 12.25
N SER A 105 0.56 2.87 12.86
CA SER A 105 1.01 1.48 12.76
C SER A 105 0.14 0.60 11.84
N ASN A 106 -0.73 1.18 11.02
CA ASN A 106 -1.72 0.42 10.27
C ASN A 106 -1.09 -0.40 9.13
N THR A 107 -0.70 -1.64 9.44
CA THR A 107 -0.14 -2.66 8.54
C THR A 107 -1.10 -3.16 7.45
N SER A 108 -2.31 -2.62 7.35
CA SER A 108 -3.30 -3.08 6.38
C SER A 108 -2.95 -2.61 4.96
N PRO A 109 -2.72 -3.53 4.00
CA PRO A 109 -2.43 -3.17 2.61
C PRO A 109 -3.59 -2.39 1.95
N HIS A 110 -4.81 -2.48 2.50
CA HIS A 110 -5.95 -1.71 2.03
C HIS A 110 -5.79 -0.19 2.25
N SER A 111 -5.16 0.23 3.35
CA SER A 111 -4.98 1.65 3.69
C SER A 111 -4.08 2.37 2.68
N LEU A 112 -3.14 1.64 2.10
CA LEU A 112 -2.19 2.13 1.10
C LEU A 112 -2.87 2.47 -0.22
N LEU A 113 -3.84 1.65 -0.62
CA LEU A 113 -4.60 1.86 -1.85
C LEU A 113 -5.59 3.01 -1.75
N LEU A 114 -6.19 3.19 -0.57
CA LEU A 114 -7.11 4.29 -0.30
C LEU A 114 -6.42 5.63 -0.05
N ARG A 115 -5.07 5.65 -0.07
CA ARG A 115 -4.27 6.83 0.31
C ARG A 115 -4.56 7.34 1.72
N THR A 116 -5.09 6.48 2.58
CA THR A 116 -5.45 6.81 3.97
C THR A 116 -4.35 6.46 4.96
N HIS A 117 -3.27 5.81 4.50
CA HIS A 117 -2.14 5.53 5.37
C HIS A 117 -1.47 6.86 5.77
N PRO A 118 -1.33 7.16 7.08
CA PRO A 118 -0.93 8.48 7.55
C PRO A 118 0.48 8.88 7.12
N LEU A 119 1.30 7.88 6.77
CA LEU A 119 2.70 8.05 6.37
C LEU A 119 2.94 7.64 4.90
N LEU A 120 1.95 7.81 4.03
CA LEU A 120 2.09 7.56 2.60
C LEU A 120 2.76 8.74 1.88
N ILE A 121 3.92 8.48 1.30
CA ILE A 121 4.66 9.40 0.45
C ILE A 121 4.49 9.00 -1.01
N LYS A 122 4.22 9.99 -1.88
CA LYS A 122 4.11 9.76 -3.33
C LYS A 122 5.51 9.68 -3.95
N GLY A 123 5.67 8.78 -4.91
CA GLY A 123 6.94 8.53 -5.59
C GLY A 123 7.70 7.34 -5.02
N GLY A 124 8.83 7.02 -5.67
CA GLY A 124 9.65 5.86 -5.36
C GLY A 124 10.73 6.10 -4.31
N GLY A 125 10.60 7.15 -3.49
CA GLY A 125 11.56 7.46 -2.44
C GLY A 125 10.88 8.03 -1.20
N VAL A 126 11.40 7.69 -0.03
CA VAL A 126 11.00 8.27 1.25
C VAL A 126 12.22 8.42 2.15
N VAL A 127 12.27 9.54 2.87
CA VAL A 127 13.29 9.85 3.87
C VAL A 127 12.60 10.01 5.22
N VAL A 128 13.12 9.33 6.24
CA VAL A 128 12.65 9.39 7.64
C VAL A 128 13.74 10.04 8.49
N GLU A 129 13.49 11.25 8.98
CA GLU A 129 14.46 12.07 9.69
C GLU A 129 14.03 12.36 11.12
N TYR A 130 14.89 12.03 12.08
CA TYR A 130 14.65 12.35 13.49
C TYR A 130 15.36 13.66 13.89
N PHE A 131 14.61 14.55 14.54
CA PHE A 131 15.10 15.84 15.05
C PHE A 131 14.91 15.90 16.57
N PRO A 132 15.99 15.70 17.35
CA PRO A 132 15.94 15.84 18.79
C PRO A 132 15.80 17.33 19.19
N SER A 133 15.10 17.57 20.29
CA SER A 133 14.96 18.88 20.92
C SER A 133 16.23 19.29 21.68
N ILE A 134 16.38 20.59 21.97
CA ILE A 134 17.48 21.08 22.81
C ILE A 134 17.50 20.38 24.19
N PRO A 135 16.37 20.24 24.91
CA PRO A 135 16.34 19.45 26.14
C PRO A 135 16.85 18.01 25.97
N THR A 136 16.44 17.32 24.91
CA THR A 136 16.88 15.94 24.60
C THR A 136 18.39 15.87 24.37
N LEU A 137 18.96 16.86 23.68
CA LEU A 137 20.40 16.97 23.44
C LEU A 137 21.21 17.34 24.69
N MET A 138 20.56 17.91 25.71
CA MET A 138 21.19 18.35 26.95
C MET A 138 20.95 17.35 28.10
N LEU A 139 20.26 16.24 27.83
CA LEU A 139 20.13 15.17 28.82
C LEU A 139 21.53 14.66 29.17
N PRO A 140 21.84 14.45 30.46
CA PRO A 140 23.08 13.80 30.85
C PRO A 140 23.17 12.46 30.13
N GLU A 141 24.36 12.09 29.65
CA GLU A 141 24.62 10.75 29.13
C GLU A 141 24.00 9.72 30.09
N ALA A 142 23.02 8.99 29.60
CA ALA A 142 22.36 7.96 30.37
C ALA A 142 23.40 6.89 30.75
N PRO A 143 23.12 6.03 31.74
CA PRO A 143 23.96 4.85 31.94
C PRO A 143 24.08 4.08 30.60
N PRO A 144 25.22 3.43 30.29
CA PRO A 144 25.46 2.75 29.01
C PRO A 144 24.30 1.85 28.55
N SER A 145 23.56 1.26 29.50
CA SER A 145 22.37 0.44 29.25
C SER A 145 21.17 1.16 28.60
N GLN A 146 21.14 2.49 28.58
CA GLN A 146 20.06 3.30 27.97
C GLN A 146 20.49 3.97 26.65
N HIS A 147 21.78 4.04 26.36
CA HIS A 147 22.30 4.55 25.09
C HIS A 147 22.03 3.63 23.89
N ASP A 148 21.82 2.34 24.16
CA ASP A 148 21.56 1.32 23.13
C ASP A 148 20.08 1.18 22.77
N GLN A 149 19.18 2.03 23.31
CA GLN A 149 17.76 1.95 22.96
C GLN A 149 17.39 2.92 21.83
N PRO A 150 16.84 2.42 20.72
CA PRO A 150 16.37 3.27 19.65
C PRO A 150 15.08 3.99 20.03
N VAL A 151 15.01 5.27 19.68
CA VAL A 151 13.85 6.15 19.82
C VAL A 151 12.83 5.85 18.72
N VAL A 152 13.31 5.51 17.52
CA VAL A 152 12.48 5.19 16.37
C VAL A 152 12.98 3.89 15.78
N VAL A 153 12.07 2.95 15.52
CA VAL A 153 12.38 1.68 14.86
C VAL A 153 11.40 1.47 13.73
N LEU A 154 11.89 1.36 12.50
CA LEU A 154 11.09 0.95 11.36
C LEU A 154 10.86 -0.56 11.40
N ASP A 155 9.62 -0.98 11.17
CA ASP A 155 9.23 -2.40 11.15
C ASP A 155 9.22 -2.95 9.72
N SER A 156 8.60 -2.17 8.82
CA SER A 156 8.37 -2.57 7.44
C SER A 156 8.05 -1.33 6.61
N TYR A 157 8.13 -1.47 5.30
CA TYR A 157 7.52 -0.52 4.39
C TYR A 157 6.72 -1.27 3.34
N ALA A 158 5.71 -0.59 2.81
CA ALA A 158 4.93 -1.09 1.71
C ALA A 158 4.98 -0.11 0.55
N TYR A 159 5.15 -0.63 -0.64
CA TYR A 159 5.12 0.18 -1.85
C TYR A 159 4.03 -0.32 -2.80
N VAL A 160 3.51 0.62 -3.58
CA VAL A 160 2.47 0.36 -4.58
C VAL A 160 3.07 0.59 -5.95
N THR A 161 2.97 -0.41 -6.81
CA THR A 161 3.15 -0.25 -8.26
C THR A 161 1.79 -0.38 -8.93
N TYR A 162 1.58 0.38 -9.99
CA TYR A 162 0.44 0.20 -10.87
C TYR A 162 0.91 -0.56 -12.10
N ALA A 163 0.07 -1.40 -12.68
CA ALA A 163 0.38 -2.01 -13.97
C ALA A 163 0.65 -0.87 -14.97
N ALA A 164 1.80 -0.93 -15.64
CA ALA A 164 2.07 -0.05 -16.76
C ALA A 164 1.16 -0.48 -17.90
N GLN A 165 0.40 0.48 -18.43
CA GLN A 165 -0.58 0.32 -19.51
C GLN A 165 -1.86 -0.41 -19.11
N VAL A 166 -2.85 0.38 -18.71
CA VAL A 166 -4.15 0.22 -19.36
C VAL A 166 -4.00 0.94 -20.69
N ASP A 167 -4.25 0.27 -21.81
CA ASP A 167 -4.57 0.99 -23.05
C ASP A 167 -5.59 2.05 -22.65
N ALA A 168 -5.26 3.32 -22.87
CA ALA A 168 -6.19 4.40 -22.63
C ALA A 168 -7.27 4.30 -23.72
N GLU A 169 -8.11 3.27 -23.69
CA GLU A 169 -9.45 3.33 -24.21
C GLU A 169 -10.21 4.27 -23.28
N SER A 170 -9.90 5.55 -23.43
CA SER A 170 -10.55 6.62 -22.71
C SER A 170 -12.01 6.59 -23.15
N THR A 171 -12.86 6.07 -22.27
CA THR A 171 -14.31 6.28 -22.35
C THR A 171 -14.65 7.77 -22.22
N VAL A 172 -13.66 8.64 -21.93
CA VAL A 172 -13.80 10.08 -21.68
C VAL A 172 -12.84 10.86 -22.58
N GLY A 173 -13.09 10.88 -23.90
CA GLY A 173 -12.48 11.81 -24.85
C GLY A 173 -10.94 11.94 -24.84
N THR A 174 -10.42 12.98 -25.49
CA THR A 174 -8.99 13.33 -25.51
C THR A 174 -8.52 14.05 -24.24
N LYS A 175 -9.47 14.44 -23.38
CA LYS A 175 -9.23 15.07 -22.09
C LYS A 175 -10.13 14.38 -21.07
N ASP A 176 -9.56 14.07 -19.92
CA ASP A 176 -10.35 13.60 -18.79
C ASP A 176 -11.24 14.75 -18.30
N GLU A 177 -12.55 14.57 -18.47
CA GLU A 177 -13.59 15.47 -17.96
C GLU A 177 -14.24 14.94 -16.68
N ALA A 178 -13.76 13.82 -16.14
CA ALA A 178 -14.27 13.26 -14.90
C ALA A 178 -14.07 14.25 -13.75
N LYS A 179 -15.10 14.38 -12.92
CA LYS A 179 -15.07 15.16 -11.68
C LYS A 179 -15.62 14.33 -10.55
N GLU A 180 -15.13 14.58 -9.35
CA GLU A 180 -15.64 13.96 -8.14
C GLU A 180 -17.14 14.24 -8.01
N ALA A 181 -17.91 13.22 -7.62
CA ALA A 181 -19.37 13.30 -7.60
C ALA A 181 -19.89 14.51 -6.77
N VAL A 182 -19.18 14.89 -5.71
CA VAL A 182 -19.52 16.05 -4.86
C VAL A 182 -19.60 17.37 -5.62
N CYS A 183 -18.84 17.53 -6.71
CA CYS A 183 -18.89 18.71 -7.58
C CYS A 183 -20.28 18.90 -8.21
N TYR A 184 -21.06 17.82 -8.35
CA TYR A 184 -22.42 17.83 -8.91
C TYR A 184 -23.52 17.96 -7.86
N ARG A 185 -23.19 18.07 -6.56
CA ARG A 185 -24.17 18.17 -5.47
C ARG A 185 -25.19 19.30 -5.68
N LYS A 186 -24.74 20.44 -6.22
CA LYS A 186 -25.58 21.62 -6.46
C LYS A 186 -26.21 21.63 -7.86
N SER A 187 -25.42 21.32 -8.90
CA SER A 187 -25.86 21.41 -10.30
C SER A 187 -26.73 20.24 -10.75
N GLN A 188 -26.53 19.05 -10.18
CA GLN A 188 -27.24 17.83 -10.53
C GLN A 188 -27.62 17.01 -9.28
N PRO A 189 -28.43 17.56 -8.36
CA PRO A 189 -28.68 16.98 -7.04
C PRO A 189 -29.32 15.59 -7.10
N LYS A 190 -30.17 15.31 -8.11
CA LYS A 190 -30.79 13.99 -8.30
C LYS A 190 -29.77 12.92 -8.68
N MET A 191 -28.84 13.24 -9.57
CA MET A 191 -27.77 12.31 -9.96
C MET A 191 -26.79 12.09 -8.81
N TYR A 192 -26.39 13.15 -8.11
CA TYR A 192 -25.56 13.05 -6.91
C TYR A 192 -26.20 12.16 -5.84
N ALA A 193 -27.50 12.30 -5.59
CA ALA A 193 -28.21 11.46 -4.63
C ALA A 193 -28.20 9.97 -5.00
N LYS A 194 -28.27 9.64 -6.30
CA LYS A 194 -28.20 8.27 -6.83
C LYS A 194 -26.78 7.71 -6.86
N ALA A 195 -25.77 8.56 -7.03
CA ALA A 195 -24.36 8.16 -7.01
C ALA A 195 -23.94 7.50 -5.68
N ARG A 196 -24.68 7.74 -4.59
CA ARG A 196 -24.47 7.07 -3.30
C ARG A 196 -24.69 5.55 -3.33
N ALA A 197 -25.35 5.01 -4.35
CA ALA A 197 -25.48 3.57 -4.56
C ALA A 197 -24.27 2.96 -5.31
N VAL A 198 -23.32 3.78 -5.77
CA VAL A 198 -22.13 3.33 -6.49
C VAL A 198 -21.00 3.12 -5.48
N ALA A 199 -20.33 1.97 -5.56
CA ALA A 199 -19.19 1.61 -4.72
C ALA A 199 -17.95 1.32 -5.58
N ARG A 200 -16.77 1.73 -5.08
CA ARG A 200 -15.49 1.24 -5.59
C ARG A 200 -15.20 -0.12 -4.96
N LEU A 201 -15.01 -1.14 -5.78
CA LEU A 201 -14.68 -2.48 -5.34
C LEU A 201 -13.17 -2.65 -5.34
N MET A 202 -12.64 -3.13 -4.22
CA MET A 202 -11.23 -3.49 -4.07
C MET A 202 -11.14 -5.00 -3.91
N ILE A 203 -10.67 -5.68 -4.94
CA ILE A 203 -10.71 -7.13 -5.04
C ILE A 203 -9.29 -7.64 -4.87
N ARG A 204 -9.04 -8.32 -3.75
CA ARG A 204 -7.78 -9.02 -3.52
C ARG A 204 -7.72 -10.28 -4.38
N GLU A 205 -6.65 -10.44 -5.14
CA GLU A 205 -6.27 -11.71 -5.74
C GLU A 205 -5.34 -12.43 -4.76
N GLN A 206 -5.70 -13.66 -4.39
CA GLN A 206 -4.90 -14.47 -3.47
C GLN A 206 -3.80 -15.19 -4.25
N THR A 207 -2.57 -14.70 -4.14
CA THR A 207 -1.37 -15.50 -4.34
C THR A 207 -0.95 -16.09 -2.99
N GLU A 208 -0.54 -17.36 -3.00
CA GLU A 208 -0.11 -18.04 -1.78
C GLU A 208 1.02 -17.28 -1.10
N VAL A 209 0.86 -17.08 0.21
CA VAL A 209 1.86 -16.41 1.03
C VAL A 209 3.03 -17.36 1.20
N SER A 210 4.08 -17.15 0.40
CA SER A 210 5.40 -17.70 0.70
C SER A 210 5.82 -17.17 2.07
N LYS A 211 5.77 -18.04 3.09
CA LYS A 211 6.30 -17.71 4.41
C LYS A 211 7.79 -17.37 4.26
N GLY A 212 8.15 -16.10 4.40
CA GLY A 212 9.49 -15.74 4.87
C GLY A 212 10.24 -14.57 4.25
N SER A 213 9.76 -13.86 3.22
CA SER A 213 10.60 -12.77 2.67
C SER A 213 9.91 -11.56 2.06
N GLU A 214 8.70 -11.68 1.50
CA GLU A 214 8.02 -10.53 0.90
C GLU A 214 6.54 -10.87 0.73
N GLN A 215 5.63 -10.03 1.23
CA GLN A 215 4.19 -10.25 1.05
C GLN A 215 3.72 -9.42 -0.13
N VAL A 216 3.54 -10.09 -1.27
CA VAL A 216 2.97 -9.50 -2.48
C VAL A 216 1.47 -9.70 -2.47
N THR A 217 0.72 -8.62 -2.63
CA THR A 217 -0.74 -8.68 -2.79
C THR A 217 -1.16 -7.96 -4.06
N ASN A 218 -1.82 -8.72 -4.93
CA ASN A 218 -2.41 -8.21 -6.15
C ASN A 218 -3.83 -7.69 -5.89
N TRP A 219 -4.14 -6.55 -6.48
CA TRP A 219 -5.44 -5.90 -6.37
C TRP A 219 -6.00 -5.56 -7.73
N SER A 220 -7.29 -5.86 -7.90
CA SER A 220 -8.10 -5.38 -9.01
C SER A 220 -9.14 -4.41 -8.48
N PHE A 221 -9.40 -3.33 -9.21
CA PHE A 221 -10.36 -2.31 -8.88
C PHE A 221 -11.52 -2.31 -9.87
N CYS A 222 -12.72 -2.42 -9.34
CA CYS A 222 -13.93 -2.38 -10.14
C CYS A 222 -14.94 -1.38 -9.59
N THR A 223 -16.04 -1.20 -10.31
CA THR A 223 -17.20 -0.44 -9.85
C THR A 223 -18.35 -1.40 -9.61
N GLY A 224 -19.06 -1.21 -8.50
CA GLY A 224 -20.27 -1.94 -8.18
C GLY A 224 -21.44 -1.01 -7.88
N TRP A 225 -22.65 -1.53 -8.01
CA TRP A 225 -23.89 -0.79 -7.75
C TRP A 225 -24.76 -1.57 -6.76
N LEU A 226 -25.15 -0.91 -5.68
CA LEU A 226 -26.14 -1.42 -4.75
C LEU A 226 -27.54 -1.37 -5.39
N ILE A 227 -28.27 -2.47 -5.32
CA ILE A 227 -29.59 -2.62 -5.93
C ILE A 227 -30.59 -3.20 -4.93
N GLY A 228 -31.76 -2.58 -4.87
CA GLY A 228 -32.85 -3.02 -3.99
C GLY A 228 -32.60 -2.69 -2.52
N GLN A 229 -33.39 -3.30 -1.65
CA GLN A 229 -33.32 -3.11 -0.20
C GLN A 229 -32.50 -4.21 0.50
N ASP A 230 -32.19 -5.29 -0.22
CA ASP A 230 -31.58 -6.50 0.34
C ASP A 230 -30.05 -6.53 0.19
N ASN A 231 -29.40 -5.35 0.10
CA ASN A 231 -27.94 -5.21 -0.03
C ASN A 231 -27.33 -6.00 -1.21
N HIS A 232 -28.07 -6.19 -2.31
CA HIS A 232 -27.51 -6.81 -3.51
C HIS A 232 -26.51 -5.87 -4.20
N LEU A 233 -25.41 -6.43 -4.66
CA LEU A 233 -24.36 -5.72 -5.38
C LEU A 233 -24.23 -6.30 -6.79
N ILE A 234 -24.34 -5.46 -7.82
CA ILE A 234 -24.03 -5.83 -9.21
C ILE A 234 -22.67 -5.25 -9.59
N THR A 235 -21.87 -6.01 -10.34
CA THR A 235 -20.58 -5.60 -10.93
C THR A 235 -20.38 -6.32 -12.26
N ASN A 236 -19.29 -6.01 -12.98
CA ASN A 236 -18.94 -6.72 -14.20
C ASN A 236 -18.45 -8.15 -13.89
N HIS A 237 -18.81 -9.12 -14.75
CA HIS A 237 -18.38 -10.50 -14.62
C HIS A 237 -16.85 -10.68 -14.65
N HIS A 238 -16.11 -9.84 -15.39
CA HIS A 238 -14.64 -9.94 -15.39
C HIS A 238 -14.02 -9.61 -14.02
N CYS A 239 -14.74 -8.83 -13.19
CA CYS A 239 -14.32 -8.48 -11.82
C CYS A 239 -14.55 -9.61 -10.84
N ILE A 240 -15.70 -10.29 -10.93
CA ILE A 240 -16.09 -11.39 -10.05
C ILE A 240 -16.72 -12.48 -10.93
N LYS A 241 -15.93 -13.52 -11.22
CA LYS A 241 -16.33 -14.62 -12.10
C LYS A 241 -17.29 -15.60 -11.42
N ASP A 242 -17.06 -15.90 -10.14
CA ASP A 242 -17.85 -16.90 -9.38
C ASP A 242 -18.21 -16.43 -7.96
N ALA A 243 -19.39 -16.81 -7.49
CA ALA A 243 -19.90 -16.48 -6.14
C ALA A 243 -19.03 -17.06 -5.00
N VAL A 244 -18.29 -18.14 -5.25
CA VAL A 244 -17.34 -18.72 -4.27
C VAL A 244 -16.20 -17.76 -3.92
N ALA A 245 -15.85 -16.84 -4.83
CA ALA A 245 -14.89 -15.77 -4.55
C ALA A 245 -15.44 -14.70 -3.59
N VAL A 246 -16.77 -14.63 -3.41
CA VAL A 246 -17.48 -13.69 -2.53
C VAL A 246 -17.59 -14.25 -1.11
N GLU A 247 -17.87 -15.54 -0.92
CA GLU A 247 -18.02 -16.15 0.42
C GLU A 247 -16.74 -16.19 1.26
N LYS A 248 -15.56 -16.25 0.61
CA LYS A 248 -14.26 -16.13 1.32
C LYS A 248 -13.91 -14.68 1.70
N LYS A 249 -14.72 -13.72 1.27
CA LYS A 249 -14.53 -12.29 1.47
C LYS A 249 -15.73 -11.75 2.25
N LYS A 250 -15.84 -12.10 3.55
CA LYS A 250 -16.67 -11.31 4.46
C LYS A 250 -16.24 -9.86 4.31
N LEU A 251 -17.13 -9.02 3.76
CA LEU A 251 -16.91 -7.57 3.83
C LEU A 251 -16.79 -7.24 5.32
N PRO A 252 -15.68 -6.64 5.79
CA PRO A 252 -15.73 -5.95 7.07
C PRO A 252 -16.84 -4.90 6.97
N GLU A 253 -17.59 -4.69 8.05
CA GLU A 253 -18.72 -3.75 8.19
C GLU A 253 -18.31 -2.27 8.02
N ALA A 254 -17.28 -1.96 7.24
CA ALA A 254 -16.83 -0.62 6.91
C ALA A 254 -17.27 -0.26 5.48
N PHE A 255 -18.58 -0.23 5.25
CA PHE A 255 -19.11 0.72 4.28
C PHE A 255 -18.95 2.10 4.93
N CYS A 256 -17.89 2.84 4.59
CA CYS A 256 -17.87 4.27 4.88
C CYS A 256 -18.84 4.93 3.91
N PRO A 257 -20.02 5.42 4.35
CA PRO A 257 -20.81 6.30 3.51
C PRO A 257 -19.96 7.55 3.22
N MET A 258 -19.87 7.94 1.95
CA MET A 258 -19.37 9.27 1.60
C MET A 258 -20.32 10.30 2.23
N SER A 259 -19.88 10.90 3.34
CA SER A 259 -20.51 12.03 4.02
C SER A 259 -20.27 13.34 3.26
#